data_AF-A0A376DV00-F1
#
_entry.id   AF-A0A376DV00-F1
#
_cell.length_a   1.000
_cell.length_b   1.000
_cell.length_c   1.000
_cell.angle_alpha   90.00
_cell.angle_beta   90.00
_cell.angle_gamma   90.00
#
_symmetry.space_group_name_H-M   'P 1'
#
loop_
_entity.id
_entity.type
_entity.pdbx_description
1 polymer ?
#
loop_
_entity_poly.entity_id
_entity_poly.type
_entity_poly.pdbx_seq_one_letter_code
_entity_poly.pdbx_strand_id
1 'polypeptide(L)' 'MIKLGGYADLNLSAEYKFHKNFSIFALGNNLLNSNYQTYKGYKVLGAQVVGGVKITF' A
#
# COMPACT_ATOMS: atom_id res chain seq x y z
N MET A 1 -31.50 -0.26 -9.83
CA MET A 1 -30.23 0.41 -10.18
C MET A 1 -29.26 0.21 -9.03
N ILE A 2 -28.24 -0.63 -9.18
CA ILE A 2 -27.26 -0.90 -8.10
C ILE A 2 -26.18 0.18 -8.22
N LYS A 3 -26.10 1.08 -7.23
CA LYS A 3 -24.97 2.01 -7.10
C LYS A 3 -23.74 1.20 -6.69
N LEU A 4 -22.78 1.02 -7.60
CA LEU A 4 -21.42 0.69 -7.18
C LEU A 4 -20.91 1.91 -6.42
N GLY A 5 -20.84 1.80 -5.09
CA GLY A 5 -20.15 2.79 -4.28
C GLY A 5 -18.72 2.91 -4.80
N GLY A 6 -18.27 4.13 -5.09
CA GLY A 6 -16.92 4.38 -5.58
C GLY A 6 -15.90 3.72 -4.65
N TYR A 7 -14.96 2.99 -5.23
CA TYR A 7 -13.82 2.41 -4.54
C TYR A 7 -12.64 3.39 -4.62
N ALA A 8 -12.02 3.67 -3.48
CA ALA A 8 -10.84 4.51 -3.38
C ALA A 8 -9.72 3.73 -2.68
N ASP A 9 -8.66 3.39 -3.39
CA ASP A 9 -7.42 2.87 -2.82
C ASP A 9 -6.42 4.00 -2.59
N LEU A 10 -5.65 3.89 -1.51
CA LEU A 10 -4.55 4.80 -1.20
C LEU A 10 -3.30 3.97 -1.00
N ASN A 11 -2.28 4.30 -1.79
CA ASN A 11 -0.96 3.72 -1.70
C ASN A 11 0.01 4.87 -1.39
N LEU A 12 0.79 4.71 -0.32
CA LEU A 12 1.79 5.67 0.12
C LEU A 12 3.16 5.02 0.11
N SER A 13 4.17 5.78 -0.30
CA SER A 13 5.57 5.37 -0.26
C SER A 13 6.41 6.49 0.35
N ALA A 14 7.28 6.14 1.28
CA ALA A 14 8.27 7.03 1.86
C ALA A 14 9.65 6.37 1.75
N GLU A 15 10.66 7.13 1.32
CA GLU A 15 12.05 6.72 1.34
C GLU A 15 12.88 7.84 1.97
N TYR A 16 13.79 7.48 2.89
CA TYR A 16 14.71 8.41 3.53
C TYR A 16 16.14 7.98 3.29
N LYS A 17 16.94 8.88 2.71
CA LYS A 17 18.33 8.63 2.36
C LYS A 17 19.26 9.21 3.44
N PHE A 18 19.79 8.34 4.29
CA PHE A 18 20.76 8.73 5.33
C PHE A 18 22.14 9.00 4.76
N HIS A 19 22.52 8.28 3.71
CA HIS A 19 23.83 8.41 3.08
C HIS A 19 23.73 8.14 1.58
N LYS A 20 24.76 8.52 0.82
CA LYS A 20 24.84 8.23 -0.63
C LYS A 20 24.60 6.75 -0.98
N ASN A 21 24.99 5.85 -0.07
CA ASN A 21 24.91 4.39 -0.21
C ASN A 21 23.83 3.71 0.65
N PHE A 22 23.10 4.45 1.51
CA PHE A 22 22.14 3.89 2.46
C PHE A 22 20.83 4.68 2.48
N SER A 23 19.72 3.98 2.25
CA SER A 23 18.37 4.51 2.48
C SER A 23 17.47 3.50 3.19
N ILE A 24 16.44 3.99 3.87
CA ILE A 24 15.31 3.16 4.32
C ILE A 24 14.07 3.53 3.54
N PHE A 25 13.18 2.57 3.36
CA PHE A 25 11.90 2.81 2.73
C PHE A 25 10.77 2.13 3.49
N ALA A 26 9.59 2.70 3.35
CA ALA A 26 8.32 2.15 3.80
C ALA A 26 7.28 2.36 2.70
N LEU A 27 6.55 1.30 2.37
CA LEU A 27 5.47 1.25 1.40
C LEU A 27 4.22 0.80 2.14
N GLY A 28 3.14 1.58 2.05
CA GLY A 28 1.83 1.24 2.55
C GLY A 28 0.86 1.16 1.38
N ASN A 29 0.31 -0.02 1.11
CA ASN A 29 -0.66 -0.26 0.03
C ASN A 29 -2.05 -0.49 0.60
N ASN A 30 -3.08 -0.16 -0.18
CA ASN A 30 -4.49 -0.35 0.17
C ASN A 30 -4.87 0.27 1.53
N LEU A 31 -4.27 1.41 1.89
CA LEU A 31 -4.40 2.04 3.21
C LEU A 31 -5.80 2.56 3.51
N LEU A 32 -6.52 3.03 2.48
CA LEU A 32 -7.91 3.43 2.61
C LEU A 32 -8.85 2.25 2.85
N ASN A 33 -8.35 1.01 2.69
CA ASN A 33 -9.08 -0.24 2.87
C ASN A 33 -10.52 -0.09 2.36
N SER A 34 -10.68 0.51 1.17
CA SER A 34 -12.00 0.63 0.54
C SER A 34 -12.52 -0.77 0.50
N ASN A 35 -13.54 -1.00 1.31
CA ASN A 35 -14.11 -2.30 1.60
C ASN A 35 -14.62 -2.88 0.28
N TYR A 36 -13.73 -3.50 -0.49
CA TYR A 36 -14.01 -4.49 -1.53
C TYR A 36 -14.60 -5.76 -0.90
N GLN A 37 -15.21 -5.63 0.29
CA GLN A 37 -15.82 -6.70 1.07
C GLN A 37 -16.92 -7.46 0.31
N THR A 38 -17.35 -7.01 -0.88
CA THR A 38 -18.39 -7.75 -1.59
C THR A 38 -18.28 -7.66 -3.11
N TYR A 39 -17.21 -8.21 -3.69
CA TYR A 39 -17.35 -8.77 -5.04
C TYR A 39 -16.97 -10.26 -5.03
N LYS A 40 -18.01 -11.10 -4.93
CA LYS A 40 -17.97 -12.55 -5.23
C LYS A 40 -17.18 -13.47 -4.27
N GLY A 41 -17.02 -13.13 -3.00
CA GLY A 41 -16.57 -14.09 -1.96
C GLY A 41 -15.06 -14.39 -1.90
N TYR A 42 -14.24 -13.64 -2.65
CA TYR A 42 -12.78 -13.74 -2.57
C TYR A 42 -12.23 -12.77 -1.52
N LYS A 43 -11.37 -13.25 -0.61
CA LYS A 43 -10.62 -12.41 0.32
C LYS A 43 -9.69 -11.49 -0.48
N VAL A 44 -10.01 -10.20 -0.54
CA VAL A 44 -9.02 -9.20 -0.94
C VAL A 44 -8.00 -9.02 0.19
N LEU A 45 -6.72 -8.95 -0.16
CA LEU A 45 -5.66 -8.57 0.77
C LEU A 45 -5.90 -7.12 1.19
N GLY A 46 -6.12 -6.89 2.49
CA GLY A 46 -6.37 -5.58 3.06
C GLY A 46 -5.16 -4.64 3.00
N ALA A 47 -5.10 -3.69 3.93
CA ALA A 47 -3.93 -2.82 4.06
C ALA A 47 -2.64 -3.65 4.23
N GLN A 48 -1.62 -3.34 3.43
CA GLN A 48 -0.32 -4.00 3.45
C GLN A 48 0.78 -2.98 3.70
N VAL A 49 1.75 -3.35 4.53
CA VAL A 49 2.91 -2.50 4.82
C VAL A 49 4.18 -3.31 4.57
N VAL A 50 5.10 -2.75 3.79
CA VAL A 50 6.41 -3.32 3.48
C VAL A 50 7.46 -2.26 3.77
N GLY A 51 8.53 -2.63 4.47
CA GLY A 51 9.64 -1.72 4.73
C GLY A 51 10.98 -2.44 4.67
N GLY A 52 12.05 -1.67 4.46
CA GLY A 52 13.39 -2.23 4.37
C GLY A 52 14.50 -1.19 4.30
N VAL A 53 15.73 -1.69 4.28
CA VAL A 53 16.96 -0.92 4.07
C VAL A 53 17.45 -1.19 2.65
N LYS A 54 17.94 -0.16 1.96
CA LYS A 54 18.56 -0.25 0.64
C LYS A 54 20.03 0.14 0.75
N ILE A 55 20.89 -0.71 0.20
CA ILE A 55 22.34 -0.51 0.13
C ILE A 55 22.72 -0.42 -1.34
N THR A 56 23.42 0.63 -1.75
CA THR A 56 23.89 0.83 -3.13
C THR A 56 25.42 0.87 -3.15
N PHE A 57 26.04 0.08 -4.03
CA PHE A 57 27.50 -0.02 -4.20
C PHE A 57 27.98 0.87 -5.35
#